data_AF-A0A0G2FC12-F1
#
_entry.id   AF-A0A0G2FC12-F1
#
_cell.length_a   1.000
_cell.length_b   1.000
_cell.length_c   1.000
_cell.angle_alpha   90.00
_cell.angle_beta   90.00
_cell.angle_gamma   90.00
#
_symmetry.space_group_name_H-M   'P 1'
#
loop_
_entity.id
_entity.type
_entity.pdbx_description
1 polymer ?
#
loop_
_entity_poly.entity_id
_entity_poly.type
_entity_poly.pdbx_seq_one_letter_code
_entity_poly.pdbx_strand_id
1 'polypeptide(L)'
;MTNAITPLTQHSETTTKTMRSHSYYPMPKGVHAIPAHELDLRPDSEVDAALLSPPPPSPSSEKNIWLFWHSGYSTMHPYTQRTARTYHRRFSPKGWTVRVVDRAEGSPCNVSRFLDVQDPGTFPKAFREGTLTGAYALQHYSDLVRWPLLLEHGGVYVDVGLMPIGDLDRLWDATVGDPGSPWEILSNNAAGPGEYDLTNYLLCATRDNPVFRRCHRLLLALWAEGGGKTSTGGMCGSPLLRGLPLLGRNLSGQDSRDLSDYIIQGQVMRMVLSSVDGEDGWDGPEYVTRHVYALEYMVGSQLINDMTAWDGPRAFKLMSLRLPEPGEPETGDQKLAREIVEACLSRSFSFKLAHGMIIRVLGETLGSLWRAHPGSDDVPGTYAHWLRYGMLHWSQDELPEPMEFVKIAPVKMGPLFRAE
;
A
#
# COMPACT_ATOMS: atom_id res chain seq x y z
N MET A 1 69.01 -34.81 16.63
CA MET A 1 68.60 -35.06 18.03
C MET A 1 67.49 -34.07 18.34
N THR A 2 66.27 -34.54 18.15
CA THR A 2 65.02 -33.78 18.12
C THR A 2 64.40 -33.79 19.51
N ASN A 3 64.12 -32.60 20.05
CA ASN A 3 63.40 -32.43 21.31
C ASN A 3 61.92 -32.77 21.11
N ALA A 4 61.43 -33.70 21.92
CA ALA A 4 60.03 -34.06 22.03
C ALA A 4 59.31 -33.11 22.99
N ILE A 5 58.22 -32.51 22.51
CA ILE A 5 57.19 -31.90 23.35
C ILE A 5 55.84 -32.46 22.88
N THR A 6 55.18 -33.17 23.79
CA THR A 6 53.85 -33.76 23.66
C THR A 6 52.77 -32.67 23.60
N PRO A 7 51.77 -32.75 22.72
CA PRO A 7 50.53 -32.00 22.88
C PRO A 7 49.39 -32.89 23.40
N LEU A 8 48.60 -32.30 24.29
CA LEU A 8 47.38 -32.83 24.87
C LEU A 8 46.31 -33.16 23.81
N THR A 9 45.72 -34.35 23.93
CA THR A 9 44.46 -34.74 23.29
C THR A 9 43.29 -34.03 23.97
N GLN A 10 42.62 -33.12 23.26
CA GLN A 10 41.26 -32.71 23.57
C GLN A 10 40.28 -33.48 22.65
N HIS A 11 39.47 -34.33 23.27
CA HIS A 11 38.30 -34.92 22.64
C HIS A 11 37.26 -33.82 22.38
N SER A 12 37.01 -33.54 21.11
CA SER A 12 35.88 -32.74 20.65
C SER A 12 34.68 -33.69 20.46
N GLU A 13 33.80 -33.77 21.45
CA GLU A 13 32.49 -34.41 21.31
C GLU A 13 31.65 -33.62 20.29
N THR A 14 31.42 -34.24 19.15
CA THR A 14 30.58 -33.73 18.07
C THR A 14 29.13 -33.98 18.46
N THR A 15 28.50 -33.03 19.15
CA THR A 15 27.05 -33.08 19.41
C THR A 15 26.32 -32.61 18.16
N THR A 16 25.97 -33.57 17.31
CA THR A 16 25.05 -33.43 16.18
C THR A 16 23.68 -33.00 16.72
N LYS A 17 23.47 -31.69 16.90
CA LYS A 17 22.16 -31.13 17.24
C LYS A 17 21.33 -31.16 15.97
N THR A 18 20.55 -32.23 15.82
CA THR A 18 19.42 -32.36 14.89
C THR A 18 18.74 -31.01 14.68
N MET A 19 18.81 -30.48 13.45
CA MET A 19 17.98 -29.37 13.00
C MET A 19 16.52 -29.83 13.05
N ARG A 20 15.89 -29.68 14.22
CA ARG A 20 14.44 -29.67 14.30
C ARG A 20 13.98 -28.37 13.65
N SER A 21 13.33 -28.48 12.51
CA SER A 21 12.47 -27.45 11.93
C SER A 21 11.48 -27.00 13.00
N HIS A 22 11.76 -25.87 13.66
CA HIS A 22 10.80 -25.22 14.54
C HIS A 22 10.40 -23.92 13.86
N SER A 23 9.13 -23.83 13.45
CA SER A 23 8.52 -22.53 13.16
C SER A 23 8.71 -21.66 14.40
N TYR A 24 9.37 -20.52 14.24
CA TYR A 24 9.65 -19.57 15.32
C TYR A 24 8.35 -19.02 15.94
N TYR A 25 7.23 -19.10 15.20
CA TYR A 25 5.92 -18.60 15.62
C TYR A 25 4.80 -19.63 15.34
N PRO A 26 3.73 -19.63 16.15
CA PRO A 26 2.54 -20.43 15.85
C PRO A 26 1.86 -19.90 14.57
N MET A 27 1.44 -20.80 13.69
CA MET A 27 0.73 -20.45 12.47
C MET A 27 -0.78 -20.33 12.77
N PRO A 28 -1.44 -19.21 12.40
CA PRO A 28 -2.88 -19.05 12.56
C PRO A 28 -3.68 -20.11 11.77
N LYS A 29 -4.98 -20.25 12.07
CA LYS A 29 -5.88 -21.04 11.22
C LYS A 29 -6.20 -20.29 9.93
N GLY A 30 -6.50 -21.01 8.85
CA GLY A 30 -6.85 -20.43 7.54
C GLY A 30 -5.66 -19.87 6.76
N VAL A 31 -4.44 -20.24 7.16
CA VAL A 31 -3.21 -19.92 6.43
C VAL A 31 -2.34 -21.16 6.28
N HIS A 32 -1.54 -21.19 5.22
CA HIS A 32 -0.53 -22.21 4.97
C HIS A 32 0.84 -21.58 4.74
N ALA A 33 1.89 -22.39 4.91
CA ALA A 33 3.25 -21.95 4.62
C ALA A 33 3.49 -21.84 3.11
N ILE A 34 4.04 -20.72 2.68
CA ILE A 34 4.53 -20.52 1.32
C ILE A 34 5.80 -21.36 1.16
N PRO A 35 5.90 -22.22 0.13
CA PRO A 35 7.11 -23.00 -0.11
C PRO A 35 8.33 -22.09 -0.28
N ALA A 36 9.47 -22.49 0.29
CA ALA A 36 10.69 -21.67 0.26
C ALA A 36 11.19 -21.35 -1.16
N HIS A 37 10.90 -22.20 -2.14
CA HIS A 37 11.28 -21.98 -3.54
C HIS A 37 10.38 -20.96 -4.26
N GLU A 38 9.25 -20.57 -3.66
CA GLU A 38 8.39 -19.49 -4.15
C GLU A 38 8.74 -18.13 -3.52
N LEU A 39 9.75 -18.08 -2.65
CA LEU A 39 10.21 -16.89 -1.96
C LEU A 39 11.64 -16.54 -2.38
N ASP A 40 11.94 -15.24 -2.49
CA ASP A 40 13.32 -14.77 -2.50
C ASP A 40 13.85 -14.75 -1.07
N LEU A 41 14.75 -15.69 -0.77
CA LEU A 41 15.38 -15.82 0.55
C LEU A 41 16.84 -15.34 0.56
N ARG A 42 17.29 -14.63 -0.48
CA ARG A 42 18.64 -14.04 -0.53
C ARG A 42 18.84 -13.00 0.58
N PRO A 43 20.08 -12.67 0.97
CA PRO A 43 20.36 -11.62 1.96
C PRO A 43 19.73 -10.27 1.58
N ASP A 44 19.39 -9.46 2.58
CA ASP A 44 18.78 -8.13 2.39
C ASP A 44 19.59 -7.26 1.41
N SER A 45 20.93 -7.30 1.47
CA SER A 45 21.80 -6.54 0.56
C SER A 45 21.59 -6.86 -0.92
N GLU A 46 21.26 -8.12 -1.25
CA GLU A 46 21.00 -8.52 -2.63
C GLU A 46 19.60 -8.10 -3.10
N VAL A 47 18.61 -8.16 -2.20
CA VAL A 47 17.25 -7.65 -2.46
C VAL A 47 17.30 -6.12 -2.62
N ASP A 48 18.06 -5.43 -1.78
CA ASP A 48 18.26 -3.97 -1.86
C ASP A 48 18.91 -3.56 -3.18
N ALA A 49 19.93 -4.30 -3.63
CA ALA A 49 20.56 -4.05 -4.92
C ALA A 49 19.55 -4.19 -6.08
N ALA A 50 18.64 -5.16 -6.02
CA ALA A 50 17.58 -5.32 -7.01
C ALA A 50 16.54 -4.18 -6.95
N LEU A 51 16.19 -3.70 -5.75
CA LEU A 51 15.26 -2.57 -5.55
C LEU A 51 15.85 -1.23 -6.00
N LEU A 52 17.17 -1.06 -5.89
CA LEU A 52 17.91 0.13 -6.32
C LEU A 52 18.13 0.21 -7.84
N SER A 53 18.04 -0.93 -8.53
CA SER A 53 18.27 -1.02 -9.98
C SER A 53 17.33 -2.05 -10.62
N PRO A 54 16.00 -1.84 -10.57
CA PRO A 54 15.04 -2.75 -11.18
C PRO A 54 15.20 -2.73 -12.71
N PRO A 55 14.96 -3.86 -13.41
CA PRO A 55 14.98 -3.88 -14.87
C PRO A 55 13.91 -2.94 -15.44
N PRO A 56 14.04 -2.40 -16.66
CA PRO A 56 12.99 -1.58 -17.29
C PRO A 56 11.64 -2.31 -17.34
N PRO A 57 10.49 -1.58 -17.37
CA PRO A 57 9.19 -2.20 -17.56
C PRO A 57 9.14 -3.02 -18.86
N SER A 58 8.56 -4.22 -18.79
CA SER A 58 8.39 -5.07 -19.96
C SER A 58 7.12 -4.66 -20.71
N PRO A 59 7.14 -4.54 -22.06
CA PRO A 59 5.92 -4.34 -22.83
C PRO A 59 5.00 -5.57 -22.80
N SER A 60 5.54 -6.77 -22.50
CA SER A 60 4.80 -8.03 -22.52
C SER A 60 4.23 -8.44 -21.16
N SER A 61 4.40 -7.63 -20.11
CA SER A 61 3.89 -7.92 -18.77
C SER A 61 3.44 -6.65 -18.07
N GLU A 62 2.39 -6.77 -17.26
CA GLU A 62 1.86 -5.70 -16.42
C GLU A 62 2.10 -5.97 -14.93
N LYS A 63 2.84 -7.05 -14.59
CA LYS A 63 3.19 -7.41 -13.20
C LYS A 63 4.26 -6.46 -12.64
N ASN A 64 3.87 -5.22 -12.39
CA ASN A 64 4.66 -4.19 -11.72
C ASN A 64 4.04 -3.85 -10.36
N ILE A 65 4.87 -3.71 -9.33
CA ILE A 65 4.46 -3.17 -8.02
C ILE A 65 5.18 -1.84 -7.83
N TRP A 66 4.42 -0.76 -7.95
CA TRP A 66 4.90 0.61 -7.87
C TRP A 66 4.75 1.14 -6.44
N LEU A 67 5.86 1.62 -5.89
CA LEU A 67 5.90 2.38 -4.65
C LEU A 67 6.58 3.72 -4.92
N PHE A 68 6.31 4.72 -4.10
CA PHE A 68 6.96 6.04 -4.23
C PHE A 68 7.63 6.49 -2.94
N TRP A 69 8.88 6.93 -3.07
CA TRP A 69 9.59 7.67 -2.02
C TRP A 69 10.44 8.77 -2.66
N HIS A 70 10.05 10.03 -2.47
CA HIS A 70 10.60 11.18 -3.20
C HIS A 70 12.14 11.26 -3.28
N SER A 71 12.86 10.79 -2.26
CA SER A 71 14.34 10.84 -2.17
C SER A 71 15.03 9.48 -2.36
N GLY A 72 14.31 8.44 -2.81
CA GLY A 72 14.88 7.14 -3.18
C GLY A 72 14.87 6.09 -2.06
N TYR A 73 15.01 4.82 -2.45
CA TYR A 73 14.92 3.67 -1.53
C TYR A 73 15.85 3.75 -0.31
N SER A 74 17.09 4.19 -0.51
CA SER A 74 18.10 4.25 0.55
C SER A 74 17.78 5.24 1.66
N THR A 75 16.89 6.22 1.43
CA THR A 75 16.49 7.23 2.43
C THR A 75 15.17 6.89 3.12
N MET A 76 14.54 5.78 2.74
CA MET A 76 13.33 5.30 3.39
C MET A 76 13.58 4.94 4.86
N HIS A 77 12.55 5.05 5.69
CA HIS A 77 12.62 4.54 7.05
C HIS A 77 12.79 3.01 7.05
N PRO A 78 13.48 2.42 8.04
CA PRO A 78 13.75 0.98 8.06
C PRO A 78 12.48 0.10 7.94
N TYR A 79 11.37 0.50 8.58
CA TYR A 79 10.12 -0.27 8.51
C TYR A 79 9.48 -0.26 7.11
N THR A 80 9.64 0.82 6.33
CA THR A 80 9.14 0.88 4.95
C THR A 80 10.08 0.16 3.99
N GLN A 81 11.40 0.18 4.24
CA GLN A 81 12.35 -0.66 3.50
C GLN A 81 12.01 -2.15 3.65
N ARG A 82 11.71 -2.60 4.88
CA ARG A 82 11.21 -3.96 5.15
C ARG A 82 9.93 -4.26 4.38
N THR A 83 8.98 -3.33 4.33
CA THR A 83 7.75 -3.51 3.54
C THR A 83 8.05 -3.71 2.04
N ALA A 84 8.91 -2.89 1.44
CA ALA A 84 9.31 -3.06 0.04
C ALA A 84 10.06 -4.39 -0.20
N ARG A 85 10.92 -4.80 0.74
CA ARG A 85 11.55 -6.12 0.71
C ARG A 85 10.52 -7.24 0.78
N THR A 86 9.50 -7.16 1.63
CA THR A 86 8.45 -8.19 1.71
C THR A 86 7.71 -8.33 0.37
N TYR A 87 7.35 -7.22 -0.30
CA TYR A 87 6.80 -7.29 -1.65
C TYR A 87 7.75 -7.99 -2.61
N HIS A 88 9.03 -7.61 -2.62
CA HIS A 88 10.02 -8.22 -3.51
C HIS A 88 10.12 -9.72 -3.25
N ARG A 89 10.29 -10.11 -1.98
CA ARG A 89 10.53 -11.49 -1.59
C ARG A 89 9.38 -12.42 -1.94
N ARG A 90 8.14 -11.92 -1.88
CA ARG A 90 6.97 -12.74 -2.19
C ARG A 90 6.65 -12.82 -3.67
N PHE A 91 6.86 -11.72 -4.40
CA PHE A 91 6.25 -11.58 -5.72
C PHE A 91 7.28 -11.58 -6.85
N SER A 92 8.56 -11.28 -6.59
CA SER A 92 9.59 -11.35 -7.63
C SER A 92 9.80 -12.76 -8.21
N PRO A 93 9.75 -13.86 -7.42
CA PRO A 93 9.82 -15.22 -7.98
C PRO A 93 8.62 -15.57 -8.87
N LYS A 94 7.50 -14.86 -8.69
CA LYS A 94 6.25 -15.00 -9.45
C LYS A 94 6.18 -14.07 -10.67
N GLY A 95 7.29 -13.41 -10.99
CA GLY A 95 7.43 -12.54 -12.18
C GLY A 95 7.09 -11.07 -11.96
N TRP A 96 6.79 -10.65 -10.72
CA TRP A 96 6.55 -9.23 -10.43
C TRP A 96 7.85 -8.44 -10.32
N THR A 97 7.86 -7.21 -10.83
CA THR A 97 8.95 -6.27 -10.58
C THR A 97 8.52 -5.21 -9.57
N VAL A 98 9.21 -5.16 -8.42
CA VAL A 98 8.99 -4.13 -7.39
C VAL A 98 9.85 -2.90 -7.69
N ARG A 99 9.21 -1.74 -7.73
CA ARG A 99 9.82 -0.48 -8.16
C ARG A 99 9.54 0.61 -7.13
N VAL A 100 10.59 1.08 -6.47
CA VAL A 100 10.51 2.22 -5.56
C VAL A 100 10.90 3.48 -6.33
N VAL A 101 9.91 4.12 -6.93
CA VAL A 101 10.06 5.31 -7.77
C VAL A 101 10.36 6.53 -6.92
N ASP A 102 11.21 7.43 -7.42
CA ASP A 102 11.63 8.64 -6.71
C ASP A 102 11.74 9.87 -7.63
N ARG A 103 12.23 10.98 -7.08
CA ARG A 103 12.60 12.19 -7.82
C ARG A 103 14.06 12.60 -7.57
N ALA A 104 14.88 11.69 -7.05
CA ALA A 104 16.29 11.96 -6.79
C ALA A 104 17.05 12.11 -8.12
N GLU A 105 17.87 13.15 -8.24
CA GLU A 105 18.67 13.39 -9.44
C GLU A 105 19.62 12.21 -9.71
N GLY A 106 19.70 11.78 -10.97
CA GLY A 106 20.55 10.66 -11.38
C GLY A 106 20.06 9.27 -10.95
N SER A 107 18.98 9.16 -10.15
CA SER A 107 18.46 7.87 -9.71
C SER A 107 18.02 6.99 -10.89
N PRO A 108 18.39 5.69 -10.92
CA PRO A 108 17.82 4.71 -11.84
C PRO A 108 16.31 4.52 -11.65
N CYS A 109 15.80 4.84 -10.46
CA CYS A 109 14.39 4.76 -10.10
C CYS A 109 13.68 6.12 -10.19
N ASN A 110 14.32 7.15 -10.75
CA ASN A 110 13.67 8.44 -10.95
C ASN A 110 12.43 8.28 -11.85
N VAL A 111 11.33 8.95 -11.51
CA VAL A 111 10.08 8.93 -12.28
C VAL A 111 10.26 9.22 -13.79
N SER A 112 11.23 10.06 -14.16
CA SER A 112 11.57 10.37 -15.55
C SER A 112 12.10 9.18 -16.38
N ARG A 113 12.46 8.07 -15.72
CA ARG A 113 12.84 6.82 -16.39
C ARG A 113 11.65 6.00 -16.85
N PHE A 114 10.45 6.30 -16.36
CA PHE A 114 9.24 5.53 -16.60
C PHE A 114 8.15 6.33 -17.30
N LEU A 115 8.18 7.66 -17.18
CA LEU A 115 7.16 8.57 -17.68
C LEU A 115 7.82 9.83 -18.26
N ASP A 116 7.18 10.44 -19.26
CA ASP A 116 7.58 11.76 -19.74
C ASP A 116 7.15 12.84 -18.72
N VAL A 117 8.08 13.20 -17.84
CA VAL A 117 7.86 14.22 -16.80
C VAL A 117 7.71 15.64 -17.34
N GLN A 118 7.96 15.87 -18.63
CA GLN A 118 7.79 17.19 -19.26
C GLN A 118 6.45 17.31 -19.97
N ASP A 119 5.70 16.23 -20.15
CA ASP A 119 4.39 16.25 -20.81
C ASP A 119 3.34 17.01 -19.96
N PRO A 120 2.77 18.13 -20.45
CA PRO A 120 1.67 18.82 -19.76
C PRO A 120 0.39 17.99 -19.68
N GLY A 121 0.24 16.98 -20.55
CA GLY A 121 -0.88 16.03 -20.54
C GLY A 121 -0.80 15.00 -19.42
N THR A 122 0.39 14.82 -18.82
CA THR A 122 0.65 13.86 -17.74
C THR A 122 0.91 14.55 -16.40
N PHE A 123 1.59 15.70 -16.40
CA PHE A 123 1.98 16.37 -15.16
C PHE A 123 1.63 17.86 -15.12
N PRO A 124 1.12 18.36 -13.97
CA PRO A 124 0.83 19.78 -13.83
C PRO A 124 2.13 20.58 -13.82
N LYS A 125 2.05 21.87 -14.19
CA LYS A 125 3.20 22.79 -14.21
C LYS A 125 4.03 22.72 -12.92
N ALA A 126 3.37 22.71 -11.76
CA ALA A 126 4.04 22.66 -10.46
C ALA A 126 4.89 21.39 -10.24
N PHE A 127 4.50 20.26 -10.81
CA PHE A 127 5.30 19.03 -10.76
C PHE A 127 6.53 19.14 -11.65
N ARG A 128 6.31 19.55 -12.92
CA ARG A 128 7.35 19.63 -13.96
C ARG A 128 8.46 20.60 -13.58
N GLU A 129 8.09 21.74 -13.00
CA GLU A 129 9.01 22.79 -12.56
C GLU A 129 9.53 22.59 -11.12
N GLY A 130 9.02 21.58 -10.40
CA GLY A 130 9.42 21.33 -9.00
C GLY A 130 8.97 22.43 -8.02
N THR A 131 7.89 23.13 -8.33
CA THR A 131 7.38 24.30 -7.57
C THR A 131 6.18 23.95 -6.68
N LEU A 132 5.91 22.68 -6.44
CA LEU A 132 4.83 22.21 -5.56
C LEU A 132 5.12 22.58 -4.09
N THR A 133 4.15 23.23 -3.45
CA THR A 133 4.22 23.78 -2.08
C THR A 133 3.03 23.31 -1.24
N GLY A 134 3.09 23.56 0.07
CA GLY A 134 2.07 23.14 1.04
C GLY A 134 2.60 22.07 2.00
N ALA A 135 1.90 21.90 3.13
CA ALA A 135 2.35 21.04 4.23
C ALA A 135 2.56 19.57 3.81
N TYR A 136 1.84 19.12 2.77
CA TYR A 136 1.86 17.75 2.30
C TYR A 136 2.31 17.62 0.83
N ALA A 137 3.12 18.56 0.33
CA ALA A 137 3.59 18.53 -1.07
C ALA A 137 4.21 17.19 -1.49
N LEU A 138 4.96 16.52 -0.61
CA LEU A 138 5.55 15.19 -0.87
C LEU A 138 4.50 14.10 -1.07
N GLN A 139 3.37 14.16 -0.37
CA GLN A 139 2.23 13.27 -0.60
C GLN A 139 1.66 13.52 -2.00
N HIS A 140 1.50 14.78 -2.41
CA HIS A 140 0.94 15.09 -3.72
C HIS A 140 1.88 14.74 -4.88
N TYR A 141 3.21 14.75 -4.66
CA TYR A 141 4.14 14.17 -5.64
C TYR A 141 3.86 12.68 -5.88
N SER A 142 3.57 11.93 -4.81
CA SER A 142 3.14 10.53 -4.89
C SER A 142 1.82 10.40 -5.65
N ASP A 143 0.80 11.17 -5.26
CA ASP A 143 -0.53 11.16 -5.90
C ASP A 143 -0.43 11.41 -7.42
N LEU A 144 0.40 12.36 -7.84
CA LEU A 144 0.56 12.74 -9.24
C LEU A 144 1.27 11.67 -10.10
N VAL A 145 1.98 10.71 -9.51
CA VAL A 145 2.64 9.64 -10.27
C VAL A 145 1.82 8.34 -10.35
N ARG A 146 0.88 8.11 -9.42
CA ARG A 146 0.19 6.80 -9.30
C ARG A 146 -0.53 6.39 -10.57
N TRP A 147 -1.42 7.24 -11.08
CA TRP A 147 -2.20 6.91 -12.27
C TRP A 147 -1.36 6.91 -13.55
N PRO A 148 -0.45 7.87 -13.80
CA PRO A 148 0.44 7.78 -14.95
C PRO A 148 1.19 6.45 -15.02
N LEU A 149 1.74 5.96 -13.89
CA LEU A 149 2.42 4.66 -13.86
C LEU A 149 1.49 3.50 -14.20
N LEU A 150 0.28 3.49 -13.64
CA LEU A 150 -0.72 2.45 -13.91
C LEU A 150 -1.26 2.51 -15.35
N LEU A 151 -1.47 3.70 -15.90
CA LEU A 151 -1.97 3.88 -17.26
C LEU A 151 -0.95 3.40 -18.29
N GLU A 152 0.33 3.74 -18.10
CA GLU A 152 1.40 3.38 -19.02
C GLU A 152 1.86 1.91 -18.87
N HIS A 153 1.93 1.40 -17.63
CA HIS A 153 2.60 0.11 -17.35
C HIS A 153 1.72 -0.95 -16.69
N GLY A 154 0.49 -0.60 -16.28
CA GLY A 154 -0.38 -1.48 -15.51
C GLY A 154 0.21 -1.90 -14.16
N GLY A 155 -0.43 -2.90 -13.56
CA GLY A 155 0.02 -3.51 -12.32
C GLY A 155 -0.63 -2.89 -11.10
N VAL A 156 0.14 -2.75 -10.04
CA VAL A 156 -0.35 -2.35 -8.72
C VAL A 156 0.48 -1.20 -8.20
N TYR A 157 -0.19 -0.12 -7.81
CA TYR A 157 0.38 0.94 -7.01
C TYR A 157 0.05 0.71 -5.54
N VAL A 158 1.08 0.75 -4.69
CA VAL A 158 0.94 0.68 -3.23
C VAL A 158 1.75 1.77 -2.55
N ASP A 159 1.19 2.34 -1.49
CA ASP A 159 1.99 3.22 -0.63
C ASP A 159 3.07 2.41 0.11
N VAL A 160 4.23 3.02 0.36
CA VAL A 160 5.33 2.40 1.13
C VAL A 160 4.97 1.98 2.56
N GLY A 161 3.87 2.53 3.09
CA GLY A 161 3.32 2.19 4.40
C GLY A 161 2.24 1.10 4.34
N LEU A 162 1.95 0.51 3.17
CA LEU A 162 1.01 -0.60 3.03
C LEU A 162 1.77 -1.92 3.17
N MET A 163 1.57 -2.61 4.28
CA MET A 163 2.21 -3.89 4.59
C MET A 163 1.48 -5.03 3.86
N PRO A 164 2.17 -5.83 3.01
CA PRO A 164 1.52 -6.92 2.27
C PRO A 164 1.25 -8.13 3.15
N ILE A 165 0.00 -8.64 3.14
CA ILE A 165 -0.39 -9.86 3.87
C ILE A 165 -0.92 -10.91 2.88
N GLY A 166 -1.92 -10.56 2.07
CA GLY A 166 -2.55 -11.50 1.14
C GLY A 166 -1.69 -11.86 -0.08
N ASP A 167 -2.16 -12.83 -0.85
CA ASP A 167 -1.52 -13.26 -2.08
C ASP A 167 -1.93 -12.37 -3.26
N LEU A 168 -1.11 -11.35 -3.54
CA LEU A 168 -1.34 -10.44 -4.65
C LEU A 168 -1.27 -11.12 -6.02
N ASP A 169 -0.42 -12.13 -6.18
CA ASP A 169 -0.26 -12.83 -7.45
C ASP A 169 -1.51 -13.64 -7.78
N ARG A 170 -1.98 -14.43 -6.80
CA ARG A 170 -3.21 -15.21 -6.93
C ARG A 170 -4.44 -14.32 -7.13
N LEU A 171 -4.51 -13.18 -6.43
CA LEU A 171 -5.62 -12.25 -6.57
C LEU A 171 -5.60 -11.53 -7.92
N TRP A 172 -4.42 -11.12 -8.41
CA TRP A 172 -4.26 -10.56 -9.75
C TRP A 172 -4.71 -11.56 -10.82
N ASP A 173 -4.20 -12.79 -10.78
CA ASP A 173 -4.50 -13.83 -11.78
C ASP A 173 -5.98 -14.27 -11.75
N ALA A 174 -6.69 -14.08 -10.64
CA ALA A 174 -8.13 -14.35 -10.53
C ALA A 174 -9.03 -13.16 -10.90
N THR A 175 -8.45 -11.95 -11.02
CA THR A 175 -9.20 -10.71 -11.22
C THR A 175 -8.64 -9.92 -12.41
N VAL A 176 -8.04 -8.76 -12.14
CA VAL A 176 -7.55 -7.78 -13.13
C VAL A 176 -6.57 -8.38 -14.15
N GLY A 177 -5.82 -9.40 -13.76
CA GLY A 177 -4.84 -10.07 -14.61
C GLY A 177 -5.42 -11.09 -15.59
N ASP A 178 -6.66 -11.54 -15.39
CA ASP A 178 -7.34 -12.49 -16.27
C ASP A 178 -8.21 -11.74 -17.28
N PRO A 179 -7.92 -11.83 -18.60
CA PRO A 179 -8.74 -11.21 -19.64
C PRO A 179 -10.18 -11.71 -19.69
N GLY A 180 -10.48 -12.87 -19.10
CA GLY A 180 -11.85 -13.40 -18.97
C GLY A 180 -12.61 -12.88 -17.74
N SER A 181 -11.92 -12.21 -16.82
CA SER A 181 -12.51 -11.68 -15.61
C SER A 181 -13.29 -10.39 -15.89
N PRO A 182 -14.44 -10.14 -15.22
CA PRO A 182 -15.14 -8.88 -15.35
C PRO A 182 -14.44 -7.72 -14.61
N TRP A 183 -13.48 -8.02 -13.74
CA TRP A 183 -12.85 -7.05 -12.85
C TRP A 183 -11.72 -6.30 -13.55
N GLU A 184 -11.82 -4.98 -13.59
CA GLU A 184 -10.82 -4.10 -14.22
C GLU A 184 -10.02 -3.30 -13.19
N ILE A 185 -10.54 -3.15 -11.96
CA ILE A 185 -9.90 -2.42 -10.87
C ILE A 185 -9.95 -3.24 -9.60
N LEU A 186 -8.86 -3.24 -8.85
CA LEU A 186 -8.82 -3.70 -7.47
C LEU A 186 -8.33 -2.60 -6.53
N SER A 187 -9.05 -2.41 -5.41
CA SER A 187 -8.72 -1.46 -4.34
C SER A 187 -9.43 -1.84 -3.03
N ASN A 188 -9.35 -1.01 -1.99
CA ASN A 188 -10.24 -1.09 -0.83
C ASN A 188 -11.34 -0.03 -0.97
N ASN A 189 -12.55 -0.29 -0.47
CA ASN A 189 -13.61 0.72 -0.35
C ASN A 189 -13.83 1.09 1.12
N ALA A 190 -13.67 2.38 1.44
CA ALA A 190 -13.76 2.91 2.81
C ALA A 190 -15.20 3.19 3.28
N ALA A 191 -16.18 2.97 2.42
CA ALA A 191 -17.59 3.23 2.70
C ALA A 191 -18.44 1.96 2.56
N GLY A 192 -19.75 2.10 2.79
CA GLY A 192 -20.69 0.98 2.61
C GLY A 192 -21.00 0.66 1.15
N PRO A 193 -21.78 -0.40 0.88
CA PRO A 193 -22.19 -0.82 -0.47
C PRO A 193 -22.79 0.25 -1.39
N GLY A 194 -23.42 1.28 -0.81
CA GLY A 194 -24.06 2.38 -1.53
C GLY A 194 -23.22 3.65 -1.63
N GLU A 195 -21.91 3.59 -1.37
CA GLU A 195 -21.00 4.73 -1.45
C GLU A 195 -19.67 4.28 -2.08
N TYR A 196 -19.25 4.97 -3.14
CA TYR A 196 -18.01 4.65 -3.85
C TYR A 196 -16.88 5.50 -3.31
N ASP A 197 -16.06 4.92 -2.43
CA ASP A 197 -14.93 5.57 -1.76
C ASP A 197 -13.69 4.67 -1.79
N LEU A 198 -13.17 4.45 -3.01
CA LEU A 198 -11.96 3.66 -3.22
C LEU A 198 -10.74 4.36 -2.62
N THR A 199 -9.88 3.59 -1.97
CA THR A 199 -8.69 4.13 -1.32
C THR A 199 -7.54 4.32 -2.31
N ASN A 200 -6.81 5.43 -2.18
CA ASN A 200 -5.75 5.81 -3.13
C ASN A 200 -4.37 5.22 -2.84
N TYR A 201 -4.27 4.28 -1.87
CA TYR A 201 -3.00 3.70 -1.43
C TYR A 201 -2.83 2.22 -1.82
N LEU A 202 -3.87 1.60 -2.40
CA LEU A 202 -3.83 0.30 -3.09
C LEU A 202 -4.68 0.46 -4.34
N LEU A 203 -4.04 0.53 -5.51
CA LEU A 203 -4.71 0.70 -6.79
C LEU A 203 -4.13 -0.32 -7.76
N CYS A 204 -4.96 -1.18 -8.31
CA CYS A 204 -4.58 -2.23 -9.24
C CYS A 204 -5.44 -2.11 -10.49
N ALA A 205 -4.81 -2.11 -11.66
CA ALA A 205 -5.49 -2.10 -12.95
C ALA A 205 -4.54 -2.57 -14.05
N THR A 206 -5.10 -2.98 -15.18
CA THR A 206 -4.35 -3.08 -16.44
C THR A 206 -4.01 -1.70 -17.00
N ARG A 207 -3.14 -1.67 -18.01
CA ARG A 207 -2.86 -0.44 -18.76
C ARG A 207 -4.14 0.20 -19.30
N ASP A 208 -4.06 1.51 -19.54
CA ASP A 208 -5.11 2.28 -20.19
C ASP A 208 -6.51 2.21 -19.55
N ASN A 209 -6.58 1.87 -18.27
CA ASN A 209 -7.86 1.74 -17.56
C ASN A 209 -8.74 3.01 -17.68
N PRO A 210 -10.02 2.88 -18.10
CA PRO A 210 -10.88 4.01 -18.40
C PRO A 210 -11.23 4.88 -17.18
N VAL A 211 -11.31 4.32 -15.98
CA VAL A 211 -11.53 5.08 -14.74
C VAL A 211 -10.30 5.91 -14.42
N PHE A 212 -9.12 5.28 -14.39
CA PHE A 212 -7.89 5.98 -14.02
C PHE A 212 -7.51 7.06 -15.02
N ARG A 213 -7.84 6.88 -16.32
CA ARG A 213 -7.68 7.94 -17.33
C ARG A 213 -8.54 9.15 -17.03
N ARG A 214 -9.82 8.96 -16.69
CA ARG A 214 -10.74 10.04 -16.30
C ARG A 214 -10.32 10.71 -15.01
N CYS A 215 -9.95 9.91 -14.01
CA CYS A 215 -9.46 10.39 -12.72
C CYS A 215 -8.22 11.26 -12.91
N HIS A 216 -7.25 10.79 -13.68
CA HIS A 216 -6.03 11.54 -13.94
C HIS A 216 -6.31 12.87 -14.65
N ARG A 217 -7.13 12.86 -15.70
CA ARG A 217 -7.54 14.10 -16.39
C ARG A 217 -8.27 15.07 -15.47
N LEU A 218 -9.16 14.59 -14.59
CA LEU A 218 -9.85 15.44 -13.63
C LEU A 218 -8.88 16.04 -12.62
N LEU A 219 -7.95 15.25 -12.09
CA LEU A 219 -6.91 15.77 -11.19
C LEU A 219 -6.03 16.84 -11.86
N LEU A 220 -5.64 16.64 -13.12
CA LEU A 220 -4.91 17.67 -13.88
C LEU A 220 -5.75 18.94 -14.07
N ALA A 221 -7.05 18.81 -14.34
CA ALA A 221 -7.95 19.96 -14.44
C ALA A 221 -8.01 20.74 -13.11
N LEU A 222 -8.06 20.05 -11.96
CA LEU A 222 -7.98 20.69 -10.64
C LEU A 222 -6.66 21.43 -10.45
N TRP A 223 -5.54 20.83 -10.84
CA TRP A 223 -4.23 21.50 -10.78
C TRP A 223 -4.11 22.68 -11.76
N ALA A 224 -4.85 22.69 -12.86
CA ALA A 224 -4.81 23.74 -13.88
C ALA A 224 -5.66 24.98 -13.52
N GLU A 225 -6.58 24.88 -12.55
CA GLU A 225 -7.43 26.00 -12.15
C GLU A 225 -6.64 27.26 -11.79
N GLY A 226 -7.20 28.43 -12.11
CA GLY A 226 -6.57 29.72 -11.78
C GLY A 226 -5.24 29.96 -12.49
N GLY A 227 -4.98 29.29 -13.62
CA GLY A 227 -3.73 29.42 -14.38
C GLY A 227 -2.63 28.46 -13.94
N GLY A 228 -2.93 27.50 -13.07
CA GLY A 228 -2.01 26.50 -12.57
C GLY A 228 -1.70 26.68 -11.07
N LYS A 229 -2.26 25.81 -10.24
CA LYS A 229 -1.98 25.75 -8.80
C LYS A 229 -0.54 25.31 -8.55
N THR A 230 0.07 25.88 -7.52
CA THR A 230 1.37 25.45 -6.96
C THR A 230 1.25 24.93 -5.52
N SER A 231 0.09 25.07 -4.89
CA SER A 231 -0.16 24.63 -3.52
C SER A 231 -1.11 23.44 -3.49
N THR A 232 -0.95 22.55 -2.50
CA THR A 232 -1.82 21.40 -2.27
C THR A 232 -3.21 21.77 -1.73
N GLY A 233 -3.43 23.01 -1.29
CA GLY A 233 -4.69 23.44 -0.67
C GLY A 233 -5.72 24.01 -1.66
N GLY A 234 -6.99 23.94 -1.27
CA GLY A 234 -8.12 24.57 -1.93
C GLY A 234 -8.71 23.83 -3.13
N MET A 235 -8.28 22.60 -3.41
CA MET A 235 -8.80 21.80 -4.53
C MET A 235 -10.19 21.22 -4.24
N CYS A 236 -10.48 20.87 -2.99
CA CYS A 236 -11.78 20.39 -2.55
C CYS A 236 -12.89 21.44 -2.72
N GLY A 237 -12.54 22.73 -2.86
CA GLY A 237 -13.46 23.82 -3.17
C GLY A 237 -13.76 24.00 -4.66
N SER A 238 -13.16 23.19 -5.54
CA SER A 238 -13.37 23.28 -6.98
C SER A 238 -14.85 23.05 -7.36
N PRO A 239 -15.40 23.85 -8.30
CA PRO A 239 -16.70 23.57 -8.89
C PRO A 239 -16.79 22.19 -9.59
N LEU A 240 -15.66 21.62 -10.04
CA LEU A 240 -15.63 20.31 -10.68
C LEU A 240 -15.91 19.16 -9.69
N LEU A 241 -15.75 19.40 -8.39
CA LEU A 241 -16.05 18.45 -7.32
C LEU A 241 -17.39 18.74 -6.61
N ARG A 242 -18.20 19.66 -7.16
CA ARG A 242 -19.50 20.03 -6.58
C ARG A 242 -20.40 18.81 -6.43
N GLY A 243 -21.08 18.72 -5.28
CA GLY A 243 -21.98 17.61 -4.94
C GLY A 243 -21.32 16.56 -4.06
N LEU A 244 -19.99 16.43 -4.08
CA LEU A 244 -19.30 15.58 -3.15
C LEU A 244 -19.20 16.22 -1.76
N PRO A 245 -19.41 15.44 -0.70
CA PRO A 245 -19.11 15.90 0.64
C PRO A 245 -17.62 15.92 0.93
N LEU A 246 -17.21 16.85 1.80
CA LEU A 246 -15.90 16.82 2.42
C LEU A 246 -15.69 15.52 3.21
N LEU A 247 -14.46 15.02 3.21
CA LEU A 247 -14.03 13.93 4.07
C LEU A 247 -13.99 14.39 5.52
N GLY A 248 -14.08 13.44 6.47
CA GLY A 248 -14.01 13.75 7.89
C GLY A 248 -15.15 14.66 8.35
N ARG A 249 -16.39 14.33 8.00
CA ARG A 249 -17.60 15.12 8.36
C ARG A 249 -17.78 15.36 9.87
N ASN A 250 -17.17 14.52 10.70
CA ASN A 250 -17.20 14.64 12.16
C ASN A 250 -16.09 15.54 12.72
N LEU A 251 -15.22 16.08 11.86
CA LEU A 251 -14.13 16.99 12.23
C LEU A 251 -14.58 18.46 12.15
N SER A 252 -13.71 19.37 12.57
CA SER A 252 -13.93 20.80 12.35
C SER A 252 -14.00 21.10 10.84
N GLY A 253 -14.74 22.14 10.45
CA GLY A 253 -14.88 22.50 9.03
C GLY A 253 -13.55 22.78 8.32
N GLN A 254 -12.54 23.26 9.04
CA GLN A 254 -11.19 23.45 8.47
C GLN A 254 -10.45 22.11 8.34
N ASP A 255 -10.51 21.24 9.35
CA ASP A 255 -9.87 19.92 9.28
C ASP A 255 -10.51 19.05 8.19
N SER A 256 -11.83 19.13 7.97
CA SER A 256 -12.49 18.43 6.85
C SER A 256 -12.00 18.91 5.49
N ARG A 257 -11.74 20.23 5.34
CA ARG A 257 -11.21 20.81 4.09
C ARG A 257 -9.76 20.38 3.87
N ASP A 258 -8.92 20.58 4.88
CA ASP A 258 -7.52 20.18 4.87
C ASP A 258 -7.39 18.67 4.52
N LEU A 259 -8.27 17.82 5.07
CA LEU A 259 -8.26 16.37 4.83
C LEU A 259 -8.72 16.03 3.42
N SER A 260 -9.73 16.76 2.91
CA SER A 260 -10.22 16.59 1.54
C SER A 260 -9.19 17.03 0.50
N ASP A 261 -8.41 18.06 0.79
CA ASP A 261 -7.27 18.47 -0.05
C ASP A 261 -6.12 17.46 0.05
N TYR A 262 -5.81 16.98 1.26
CA TYR A 262 -4.78 15.95 1.48
C TYR A 262 -5.09 14.63 0.75
N ILE A 263 -6.37 14.25 0.63
CA ILE A 263 -6.85 13.06 -0.08
C ILE A 263 -7.63 13.47 -1.35
N ILE A 264 -7.17 14.52 -2.04
CA ILE A 264 -7.87 15.03 -3.22
C ILE A 264 -7.98 13.96 -4.32
N GLN A 265 -6.99 13.07 -4.43
CA GLN A 265 -7.03 11.95 -5.37
C GLN A 265 -8.21 11.01 -5.10
N GLY A 266 -8.55 10.78 -3.82
CA GLY A 266 -9.75 10.04 -3.42
C GLY A 266 -11.02 10.77 -3.86
N GLN A 267 -11.13 12.08 -3.58
CA GLN A 267 -12.28 12.88 -4.01
C GLN A 267 -12.47 12.87 -5.54
N VAL A 268 -11.38 12.88 -6.30
CA VAL A 268 -11.40 12.73 -7.76
C VAL A 268 -11.99 11.37 -8.17
N MET A 269 -11.56 10.27 -7.56
CA MET A 269 -12.15 8.94 -7.84
C MET A 269 -13.63 8.90 -7.49
N ARG A 270 -14.02 9.44 -6.32
CA ARG A 270 -15.43 9.53 -5.92
C ARG A 270 -16.27 10.27 -6.96
N MET A 271 -15.76 11.37 -7.51
CA MET A 271 -16.47 12.15 -8.55
C MET A 271 -16.62 11.33 -9.83
N VAL A 272 -15.55 10.73 -10.32
CA VAL A 272 -15.58 9.93 -11.56
C VAL A 272 -16.53 8.75 -11.42
N LEU A 273 -16.38 7.95 -10.35
CA LEU A 273 -17.20 6.76 -10.11
C LEU A 273 -18.66 7.09 -9.85
N SER A 274 -18.98 8.30 -9.39
CA SER A 274 -20.35 8.74 -9.10
C SER A 274 -20.93 9.64 -10.20
N SER A 275 -20.35 9.67 -11.40
CA SER A 275 -20.79 10.54 -12.50
C SER A 275 -21.27 9.74 -13.71
N VAL A 276 -22.17 10.36 -14.47
CA VAL A 276 -22.62 9.89 -15.78
C VAL A 276 -22.39 11.00 -16.79
N ASP A 277 -21.63 10.72 -17.83
CA ASP A 277 -21.28 11.65 -18.90
C ASP A 277 -21.70 11.07 -20.25
N GLY A 278 -22.82 11.55 -20.79
CA GLY A 278 -23.36 11.06 -22.06
C GLY A 278 -22.53 11.45 -23.28
N GLU A 279 -21.71 12.51 -23.21
CA GLU A 279 -20.84 12.92 -24.31
C GLU A 279 -19.61 12.00 -24.41
N ASP A 280 -19.12 11.53 -23.26
CA ASP A 280 -17.96 10.63 -23.13
C ASP A 280 -18.35 9.15 -22.97
N GLY A 281 -19.66 8.84 -23.05
CA GLY A 281 -20.20 7.48 -22.93
C GLY A 281 -19.91 6.82 -21.57
N TRP A 282 -19.83 7.60 -20.51
CA TRP A 282 -19.45 7.15 -19.17
C TRP A 282 -20.67 6.97 -18.27
N ASP A 283 -20.79 5.80 -17.62
CA ASP A 283 -21.69 5.56 -16.49
C ASP A 283 -20.87 4.95 -15.35
N GLY A 284 -20.40 5.80 -14.43
CA GLY A 284 -19.60 5.39 -13.29
C GLY A 284 -20.33 4.41 -12.37
N PRO A 285 -21.57 4.70 -11.93
CA PRO A 285 -22.33 3.76 -11.10
C PRO A 285 -22.54 2.38 -11.74
N GLU A 286 -22.77 2.32 -13.05
CA GLU A 286 -22.81 1.03 -13.76
C GLU A 286 -21.44 0.34 -13.76
N TYR A 287 -20.37 1.09 -14.02
CA TYR A 287 -19.03 0.54 -14.05
C TYR A 287 -18.63 -0.06 -12.69
N VAL A 288 -18.89 0.66 -11.59
CA VAL A 288 -18.53 0.20 -10.23
C VAL A 288 -19.17 -1.14 -9.90
N THR A 289 -20.46 -1.29 -10.21
CA THR A 289 -21.21 -2.50 -9.87
C THR A 289 -20.81 -3.73 -10.70
N ARG A 290 -20.03 -3.55 -11.78
CA ARG A 290 -19.59 -4.62 -12.68
C ARG A 290 -18.11 -4.91 -12.68
N HIS A 291 -17.28 -3.88 -12.50
CA HIS A 291 -15.86 -3.94 -12.88
C HIS A 291 -14.91 -3.60 -11.73
N VAL A 292 -15.41 -3.30 -10.52
CA VAL A 292 -14.57 -2.95 -9.37
C VAL A 292 -14.58 -4.07 -8.34
N TYR A 293 -13.41 -4.70 -8.15
CA TYR A 293 -13.12 -5.63 -7.06
C TYR A 293 -12.65 -4.86 -5.83
N ALA A 294 -13.58 -4.42 -4.99
CA ALA A 294 -13.23 -3.69 -3.78
C ALA A 294 -13.19 -4.61 -2.55
N LEU A 295 -12.10 -4.55 -1.81
CA LEU A 295 -12.01 -5.14 -0.47
C LEU A 295 -12.67 -4.22 0.56
N GLU A 296 -13.34 -4.78 1.56
CA GLU A 296 -13.86 -4.00 2.68
C GLU A 296 -12.68 -3.39 3.46
N TYR A 297 -12.68 -2.07 3.61
CA TYR A 297 -11.54 -1.30 4.13
C TYR A 297 -11.08 -1.70 5.53
N MET A 298 -12.01 -1.91 6.45
CA MET A 298 -11.70 -2.18 7.85
C MET A 298 -10.96 -3.49 8.01
N VAL A 299 -11.52 -4.58 7.49
CA VAL A 299 -10.89 -5.90 7.53
C VAL A 299 -9.73 -6.00 6.54
N GLY A 300 -9.85 -5.42 5.35
CA GLY A 300 -8.87 -5.54 4.27
C GLY A 300 -7.55 -4.78 4.51
N SER A 301 -7.58 -3.70 5.31
CA SER A 301 -6.41 -2.82 5.48
C SER A 301 -6.23 -2.12 6.83
N GLN A 302 -7.23 -2.12 7.74
CA GLN A 302 -7.18 -1.34 8.99
C GLN A 302 -7.32 -2.18 10.26
N LEU A 303 -7.25 -3.50 10.17
CA LEU A 303 -7.73 -4.37 11.25
C LEU A 303 -7.04 -4.16 12.60
N ILE A 304 -5.74 -3.81 12.63
CA ILE A 304 -5.06 -3.42 13.88
C ILE A 304 -5.70 -2.16 14.47
N ASN A 305 -5.95 -1.13 13.65
CA ASN A 305 -6.56 0.12 14.10
C ASN A 305 -7.97 -0.15 14.65
N ASP A 306 -8.77 -0.99 13.98
CA ASP A 306 -10.10 -1.37 14.46
C ASP A 306 -10.04 -2.05 15.84
N MET A 307 -9.19 -3.08 15.95
CA MET A 307 -9.06 -3.89 17.18
C MET A 307 -8.42 -3.14 18.35
N THR A 308 -7.78 -2.00 18.09
CA THR A 308 -7.26 -1.10 19.14
C THR A 308 -8.05 0.19 19.25
N ALA A 309 -9.25 0.27 18.67
CA ALA A 309 -10.11 1.47 18.69
C ALA A 309 -9.38 2.75 18.25
N TRP A 310 -8.53 2.62 17.23
CA TRP A 310 -7.69 3.67 16.64
C TRP A 310 -6.67 4.29 17.62
N ASP A 311 -6.38 3.64 18.73
CA ASP A 311 -5.33 4.03 19.69
C ASP A 311 -3.96 3.50 19.24
N GLY A 312 -3.16 4.37 18.62
CA GLY A 312 -1.81 4.05 18.14
C GLY A 312 -0.83 3.66 19.26
N PRO A 313 -0.73 4.40 20.38
CA PRO A 313 0.06 3.99 21.54
C PRO A 313 -0.32 2.59 22.06
N ARG A 314 -1.61 2.25 22.12
CA ARG A 314 -2.07 0.91 22.49
C ARG A 314 -1.61 -0.13 21.48
N ALA A 315 -1.77 0.11 20.18
CA ALA A 315 -1.30 -0.78 19.12
C ALA A 315 0.23 -1.00 19.23
N PHE A 316 1.00 0.05 19.42
CA PHE A 316 2.45 -0.04 19.57
C PHE A 316 2.86 -0.85 20.80
N LYS A 317 2.22 -0.61 21.95
CA LYS A 317 2.45 -1.39 23.17
C LYS A 317 2.21 -2.89 22.92
N LEU A 318 1.05 -3.23 22.33
CA LEU A 318 0.68 -4.63 22.05
C LEU A 318 1.66 -5.30 21.10
N MET A 319 2.02 -4.62 20.00
CA MET A 319 2.97 -5.15 19.01
C MET A 319 4.40 -5.28 19.55
N SER A 320 4.75 -4.51 20.59
CA SER A 320 6.06 -4.57 21.26
C SER A 320 6.16 -5.66 22.34
N LEU A 321 5.05 -6.31 22.72
CA LEU A 321 5.08 -7.36 23.74
C LEU A 321 5.88 -8.57 23.26
N ARG A 322 6.60 -9.19 24.20
CA ARG A 322 7.21 -10.50 24.01
C ARG A 322 6.14 -11.59 24.02
N LEU A 323 6.30 -12.60 23.17
CA LEU A 323 5.53 -13.84 23.29
C LEU A 323 5.83 -14.47 24.67
N PRO A 324 4.86 -15.17 25.29
CA PRO A 324 5.09 -15.89 26.54
C PRO A 324 6.15 -16.98 26.35
N GLU A 325 6.98 -17.21 27.38
CA GLU A 325 7.93 -18.33 27.36
C GLU A 325 7.18 -19.68 27.45
N PRO A 326 7.80 -20.79 27.02
CA PRO A 326 7.18 -22.11 27.11
C PRO A 326 6.69 -22.44 28.52
N GLY A 327 5.38 -22.63 28.67
CA GLY A 327 4.74 -22.97 29.95
C GLY A 327 4.25 -21.76 30.76
N GLU A 328 4.53 -20.53 30.33
CA GLU A 328 3.96 -19.32 30.93
C GLU A 328 2.54 -19.04 30.39
N PRO A 329 1.61 -18.63 31.26
CA PRO A 329 0.28 -18.22 30.81
C PRO A 329 0.35 -16.87 30.05
N GLU A 330 -0.46 -16.73 29.00
CA GLU A 330 -0.65 -15.43 28.35
C GLU A 330 -1.32 -14.44 29.32
N THR A 331 -0.77 -13.23 29.38
CA THR A 331 -1.47 -12.07 29.93
C THR A 331 -2.63 -11.65 29.02
N GLY A 332 -3.58 -10.87 29.53
CA GLY A 332 -4.68 -10.33 28.70
C GLY A 332 -4.20 -9.48 27.53
N ASP A 333 -3.12 -8.72 27.71
CA ASP A 333 -2.50 -7.91 26.66
C ASP A 333 -1.82 -8.80 25.59
N GLN A 334 -1.12 -9.86 26.00
CA GLN A 334 -0.55 -10.84 25.07
C GLN A 334 -1.63 -11.57 24.28
N LYS A 335 -2.72 -11.97 24.94
CA LYS A 335 -3.88 -12.57 24.28
C LYS A 335 -4.47 -11.66 23.20
N LEU A 336 -4.67 -10.38 23.51
CA LEU A 336 -5.17 -9.41 22.53
C LEU A 336 -4.17 -9.20 21.39
N ALA A 337 -2.87 -9.09 21.69
CA ALA A 337 -1.83 -8.96 20.65
C ALA A 337 -1.80 -10.17 19.72
N ARG A 338 -1.97 -11.39 20.27
CA ARG A 338 -2.10 -12.63 19.50
C ARG A 338 -3.32 -12.60 18.58
N GLU A 339 -4.48 -12.25 19.13
CA GLU A 339 -5.73 -12.15 18.36
C GLU A 339 -5.61 -11.16 17.21
N ILE A 340 -4.95 -10.01 17.41
CA ILE A 340 -4.67 -9.03 16.37
C ILE A 340 -3.80 -9.63 15.25
N VAL A 341 -2.67 -10.27 15.61
CA VAL A 341 -1.74 -10.85 14.61
C VAL A 341 -2.41 -11.99 13.84
N GLU A 342 -3.08 -12.91 14.54
CA GLU A 342 -3.82 -14.01 13.92
C GLU A 342 -4.92 -13.49 12.98
N ALA A 343 -5.69 -12.48 13.41
CA ALA A 343 -6.74 -11.90 12.60
C ALA A 343 -6.19 -11.20 11.35
N CYS A 344 -5.11 -10.43 11.48
CA CYS A 344 -4.48 -9.77 10.33
C CYS A 344 -4.00 -10.82 9.32
N LEU A 345 -3.25 -11.82 9.76
CA LEU A 345 -2.65 -12.83 8.88
C LEU A 345 -3.69 -13.74 8.20
N SER A 346 -4.84 -13.97 8.85
CA SER A 346 -5.89 -14.85 8.32
C SER A 346 -7.00 -14.13 7.55
N ARG A 347 -7.23 -12.83 7.78
CA ARG A 347 -8.39 -12.10 7.21
C ARG A 347 -8.03 -10.86 6.42
N SER A 348 -6.94 -10.17 6.75
CA SER A 348 -6.57 -8.93 6.07
C SER A 348 -5.75 -9.20 4.81
N PHE A 349 -6.01 -8.45 3.76
CA PHE A 349 -5.17 -8.50 2.55
C PHE A 349 -3.90 -7.65 2.69
N SER A 350 -3.97 -6.61 3.52
CA SER A 350 -2.85 -5.72 3.81
C SER A 350 -3.04 -5.05 5.17
N PHE A 351 -2.03 -4.29 5.62
CA PHE A 351 -2.22 -3.35 6.72
C PHE A 351 -1.63 -1.99 6.39
N LYS A 352 -2.43 -0.93 6.51
CA LYS A 352 -2.02 0.43 6.18
C LYS A 352 -1.53 1.18 7.42
N LEU A 353 -0.26 1.56 7.40
CA LEU A 353 0.32 2.46 8.38
C LEU A 353 -0.04 3.92 8.06
N ALA A 354 -0.90 4.50 8.88
CA ALA A 354 -1.34 5.88 8.75
C ALA A 354 -0.25 6.89 9.16
N HIS A 355 -0.10 7.96 8.38
CA HIS A 355 0.86 9.04 8.59
C HIS A 355 0.28 10.37 8.09
N GLY A 356 1.09 11.43 8.10
CA GLY A 356 0.75 12.71 7.50
C GLY A 356 -0.39 13.38 8.25
N MET A 357 -1.38 13.90 7.51
CA MET A 357 -2.51 14.60 8.12
C MET A 357 -3.31 13.74 9.09
N ILE A 358 -3.32 12.42 8.93
CA ILE A 358 -4.05 11.52 9.82
C ILE A 358 -3.56 11.66 11.27
N ILE A 359 -2.27 11.97 11.50
CA ILE A 359 -1.72 12.18 12.84
C ILE A 359 -2.33 13.41 13.52
N ARG A 360 -2.62 14.47 12.74
CA ARG A 360 -3.31 15.67 13.27
C ARG A 360 -4.73 15.36 13.72
N VAL A 361 -5.38 14.39 13.07
CA VAL A 361 -6.78 14.02 13.31
C VAL A 361 -6.92 12.96 14.40
N LEU A 362 -6.06 11.95 14.40
CA LEU A 362 -6.16 10.77 15.27
C LEU A 362 -5.09 10.71 16.37
N GLY A 363 -4.13 11.62 16.38
CA GLY A 363 -2.97 11.56 17.27
C GLY A 363 -1.89 10.60 16.76
N GLU A 364 -1.06 10.10 17.68
CA GLU A 364 -0.01 9.14 17.33
C GLU A 364 -0.61 7.84 16.78
N THR A 365 -0.07 7.36 15.67
CA THR A 365 -0.46 6.11 15.00
C THR A 365 0.62 5.05 15.21
N LEU A 366 0.29 3.78 14.98
CA LEU A 366 1.32 2.72 14.98
C LEU A 366 2.46 3.05 14.00
N GLY A 367 2.13 3.59 12.83
CA GLY A 367 3.10 4.02 11.82
C GLY A 367 4.03 5.14 12.31
N SER A 368 3.48 6.17 12.96
CA SER A 368 4.32 7.26 13.50
C SER A 368 5.22 6.78 14.63
N LEU A 369 4.76 5.84 15.45
CA LEU A 369 5.53 5.28 16.56
C LEU A 369 6.65 4.35 16.05
N TRP A 370 6.40 3.49 15.07
CA TRP A 370 7.47 2.71 14.43
C TRP A 370 8.50 3.57 13.69
N ARG A 371 8.07 4.71 13.15
CA ARG A 371 9.00 5.73 12.61
C ARG A 371 9.86 6.35 13.70
N ALA A 372 9.28 6.68 14.86
CA ALA A 372 9.97 7.28 15.99
C ALA A 372 10.89 6.30 16.73
N HIS A 373 10.64 4.99 16.60
CA HIS A 373 11.41 3.91 17.22
C HIS A 373 11.96 2.92 16.18
N PRO A 374 12.99 3.29 15.39
CA PRO A 374 13.50 2.44 14.32
C PRO A 374 13.87 1.03 14.79
N GLY A 375 13.34 0.01 14.08
CA GLY A 375 13.60 -1.40 14.37
C GLY A 375 12.62 -2.05 15.36
N SER A 376 11.76 -1.27 16.02
CA SER A 376 10.75 -1.81 16.95
C SER A 376 9.68 -2.67 16.28
N ASP A 377 9.47 -2.53 14.97
CA ASP A 377 8.53 -3.32 14.17
C ASP A 377 9.02 -4.74 13.83
N ASP A 378 10.27 -5.08 14.19
CA ASP A 378 10.94 -6.31 13.75
C ASP A 378 11.89 -6.88 14.81
N VAL A 379 11.48 -6.85 16.08
CA VAL A 379 12.26 -7.44 17.19
C VAL A 379 11.90 -8.93 17.34
N PRO A 380 12.83 -9.88 17.12
CA PRO A 380 12.52 -11.30 17.21
C PRO A 380 11.90 -11.68 18.56
N GLY A 381 10.80 -12.43 18.54
CA GLY A 381 10.05 -12.84 19.73
C GLY A 381 9.00 -11.84 20.19
N THR A 382 8.68 -10.81 19.40
CA THR A 382 7.52 -9.93 19.64
C THR A 382 6.38 -10.18 18.66
N TYR A 383 5.19 -9.66 18.98
CA TYR A 383 4.03 -9.73 18.07
C TYR A 383 4.25 -8.96 16.76
N ALA A 384 5.01 -7.86 16.78
CA ALA A 384 5.40 -7.14 15.56
C ALA A 384 6.22 -8.03 14.61
N HIS A 385 7.23 -8.72 15.15
CA HIS A 385 8.03 -9.64 14.34
C HIS A 385 7.24 -10.89 13.95
N TRP A 386 6.32 -11.38 14.78
CA TRP A 386 5.42 -12.46 14.35
C TRP A 386 4.59 -12.04 13.13
N LEU A 387 4.01 -10.83 13.15
CA LEU A 387 3.31 -10.28 11.98
C LEU A 387 4.22 -10.20 10.75
N ARG A 388 5.44 -9.63 10.88
CA ARG A 388 6.42 -9.55 9.78
C ARG A 388 6.80 -10.91 9.22
N TYR A 389 7.02 -11.89 10.10
CA TYR A 389 7.33 -13.27 9.70
C TYR A 389 6.18 -13.89 8.94
N GLY A 390 4.94 -13.80 9.47
CA GLY A 390 3.76 -14.36 8.83
C GLY A 390 3.48 -13.74 7.47
N MET A 391 3.63 -12.41 7.35
CA MET A 391 3.49 -11.70 6.07
C MET A 391 4.39 -12.24 4.97
N LEU A 392 5.61 -12.69 5.31
CA LEU A 392 6.58 -13.20 4.35
C LEU A 392 6.39 -14.69 4.07
N HIS A 393 6.11 -15.48 5.10
CA HIS A 393 6.19 -16.94 5.04
C HIS A 393 4.86 -17.65 4.90
N TRP A 394 3.74 -16.98 5.12
CA TRP A 394 2.42 -17.59 5.09
C TRP A 394 1.51 -16.89 4.08
N SER A 395 0.53 -17.66 3.57
CA SER A 395 -0.51 -17.17 2.69
C SER A 395 -1.87 -17.66 3.18
N GLN A 396 -2.90 -16.85 2.95
CA GLN A 396 -4.28 -17.23 3.29
C GLN A 396 -4.75 -18.36 2.37
N ASP A 397 -5.50 -19.30 2.94
CA ASP A 397 -6.07 -20.41 2.15
C ASP A 397 -7.03 -19.87 1.09
N GLU A 398 -7.89 -18.93 1.47
CA GLU A 398 -8.90 -18.29 0.61
C GLU A 398 -8.48 -16.88 0.16
N LEU A 399 -8.97 -16.43 -0.99
CA LEU A 399 -8.89 -15.03 -1.41
C LEU A 399 -10.00 -14.22 -0.72
N PRO A 400 -9.78 -12.92 -0.43
CA PRO A 400 -10.82 -12.09 0.15
C PRO A 400 -11.91 -11.81 -0.89
N GLU A 401 -13.18 -12.07 -0.56
CA GLU A 401 -14.31 -11.77 -1.46
C GLU A 401 -14.48 -10.26 -1.70
N PRO A 402 -14.94 -9.84 -2.89
CA PRO A 402 -15.22 -8.45 -3.17
C PRO A 402 -16.49 -7.99 -2.46
N MET A 403 -16.58 -6.69 -2.19
CA MET A 403 -17.82 -6.06 -1.75
C MET A 403 -18.86 -6.07 -2.86
N GLU A 404 -20.12 -6.35 -2.51
CA GLU A 404 -21.25 -6.16 -3.40
C GLU A 404 -21.67 -4.68 -3.41
N PHE A 405 -21.46 -3.99 -4.53
CA PHE A 405 -21.89 -2.60 -4.68
C PHE A 405 -23.37 -2.49 -5.09
N VAL A 406 -24.02 -1.46 -4.58
CA VAL A 406 -25.35 -1.04 -5.02
C VAL A 406 -25.20 0.11 -6.02
N LYS A 407 -25.95 0.06 -7.13
CA LYS A 407 -26.00 1.17 -8.07
C LYS A 407 -26.63 2.40 -7.41
N ILE A 408 -25.91 3.51 -7.39
CA ILE A 408 -26.38 4.78 -6.80
C ILE A 408 -26.94 5.72 -7.86
N ALA A 409 -27.71 6.71 -7.41
CA ALA A 409 -27.98 7.88 -8.24
C ALA A 409 -26.68 8.68 -8.44
N PRO A 410 -26.37 9.13 -9.67
CA PRO A 410 -25.15 9.87 -9.94
C PRO A 410 -25.14 11.20 -9.19
N VAL A 411 -23.99 11.52 -8.59
CA VAL A 411 -23.70 12.83 -7.98
C VAL A 411 -23.64 13.92 -9.05
N LYS A 412 -23.23 13.56 -10.27
CA LYS A 412 -23.12 14.46 -11.41
C LYS A 412 -23.64 13.82 -12.69
N MET A 413 -24.47 14.56 -13.42
CA MET A 413 -24.92 14.25 -14.77
C MET A 413 -24.29 15.25 -15.75
N GLY A 414 -23.73 14.76 -16.84
CA GLY A 414 -23.10 15.58 -17.88
C GLY A 414 -21.58 15.66 -17.77
N PRO A 415 -20.96 16.56 -18.55
CA PRO A 415 -19.53 16.53 -18.82
C PRO A 415 -18.65 16.66 -17.58
N LEU A 416 -17.74 15.69 -17.38
CA LEU A 416 -16.92 15.60 -16.17
C LEU A 416 -16.11 16.89 -15.92
N PHE A 417 -15.65 17.55 -16.98
CA PHE A 417 -14.76 18.72 -16.93
C PHE A 417 -15.49 20.08 -16.96
N ARG A 418 -16.83 20.10 -16.86
CA ARG A 418 -17.62 21.35 -16.74
C ARG A 418 -18.26 21.45 -15.36
N ALA A 419 -18.45 22.66 -14.85
CA ALA A 419 -19.08 22.87 -13.54
C ALA A 419 -20.61 22.74 -13.56
N GLU A 420 -21.21 22.71 -14.75
CA GLU A 420 -22.65 22.65 -15.02
C GLU A 420 -23.01 21.33 -15.71
#